data_AF-A0A931C7S9-F1
#
_entry.id   AF-A0A931C7S9-F1
#
_cell.length_a   1.000
_cell.length_b   1.000
_cell.length_c   1.000
_cell.angle_alpha   90.00
_cell.angle_beta   90.00
_cell.angle_gamma   90.00
#
_symmetry.space_group_name_H-M   'P 1'
#
loop_
_entity.id
_entity.type
_entity.pdbx_description
1 polymer ?
#
loop_
_entity_poly.entity_id
_entity_poly.type
_entity_poly.pdbx_seq_one_letter_code
_entity_poly.pdbx_strand_id
1 'polypeptide(L)' 'MLDDDERRILADLEREFQEPVERPFPTIPVLCVLLFLAFPLVMLLFGWPGLVITFDLFAASVAIVLLRRRCR' A
#
# COMPACT_ATOMS: atom_id res chain seq x y z
N MET A 1 25.60 -25.41 -27.03
CA MET A 1 26.27 -25.51 -25.72
C MET A 1 26.66 -24.07 -25.43
N LEU A 2 25.97 -23.42 -24.48
CA LEU A 2 26.24 -22.01 -24.19
C LEU A 2 27.70 -21.87 -23.78
N ASP A 3 28.33 -20.81 -24.28
CA ASP A 3 29.69 -20.46 -23.91
C ASP A 3 29.73 -20.02 -22.43
N ASP A 4 30.86 -20.22 -21.75
CA ASP A 4 30.97 -19.93 -20.32
C ASP A 4 30.68 -18.45 -20.00
N ASP A 5 30.94 -17.53 -20.94
CA ASP A 5 30.61 -16.12 -20.81
C ASP A 5 29.09 -15.84 -20.88
N GLU A 6 28.35 -16.52 -21.77
CA GLU A 6 26.90 -16.39 -21.84
C GLU A 6 26.23 -16.91 -20.56
N ARG A 7 26.81 -17.97 -19.98
CA ARG A 7 26.38 -18.55 -18.71
C ARG A 7 26.59 -17.60 -17.53
N ARG A 8 27.65 -16.79 -17.58
CA ARG A 8 27.96 -15.77 -16.58
C ARG A 8 27.03 -14.57 -16.66
N ILE A 9 26.75 -14.10 -17.88
CA ILE A 9 25.80 -13.02 -18.14
C ILE A 9 24.39 -13.40 -17.66
N LEU A 10 23.97 -14.64 -17.90
CA LEU A 10 22.69 -15.17 -17.41
C LEU A 10 22.62 -15.24 -15.88
N ALA A 11 23.72 -15.62 -15.21
CA ALA A 11 23.77 -15.67 -13.76
C ALA A 11 23.71 -14.27 -13.12
N ASP A 12 24.34 -13.27 -13.74
CA ASP A 12 24.26 -11.87 -13.28
C ASP A 12 22.86 -11.28 -13.50
N LEU A 13 22.23 -11.58 -14.64
CA LEU A 13 20.83 -11.23 -14.93
C LEU A 13 19.87 -11.88 -13.93
N GLU A 14 20.01 -13.18 -13.67
CA GLU A 14 19.17 -13.89 -12.70
C GLU A 14 19.31 -13.30 -11.30
N ARG A 15 20.52 -12.87 -10.91
CA ARG A 15 20.78 -12.19 -9.64
C ARG A 15 20.14 -10.80 -9.56
N GLU A 16 20.16 -10.03 -10.64
CA GLU A 16 19.52 -8.71 -10.69
C GLU A 16 17.99 -8.80 -10.67
N PHE A 17 17.41 -9.88 -11.21
CA PHE A 17 15.96 -10.14 -11.18
C PHE A 17 15.49 -10.96 -9.97
N GLN A 18 16.39 -11.55 -9.18
CA GLN A 18 16.06 -12.37 -8.01
C GLN A 18 15.82 -11.60 -6.72
N GLU A 19 16.25 -10.35 -6.61
CA GLU A 19 15.91 -9.53 -5.44
C GLU A 19 14.39 -9.32 -5.46
N PRO A 20 13.61 -9.93 -4.53
CA PRO A 20 12.21 -9.61 -4.44
C PRO A 20 12.17 -8.14 -4.06
N VAL A 21 11.72 -7.28 -4.97
CA VAL A 21 11.39 -5.91 -4.62
C VAL A 21 10.30 -6.02 -3.58
N GLU A 22 10.66 -5.99 -2.30
CA GLU A 22 9.75 -5.93 -1.17
C GLU A 22 9.03 -4.59 -1.27
N ARG A 23 8.02 -4.54 -2.13
CA ARG A 23 7.20 -3.35 -2.30
C ARG A 23 6.42 -3.20 -1.00
N PRO A 24 6.64 -2.13 -0.23
CA PRO A 24 5.88 -1.92 0.99
C PRO A 24 4.40 -1.89 0.62
N PHE A 25 3.58 -2.62 1.38
CA PHE A 25 2.15 -2.72 1.11
C PHE A 25 1.55 -1.31 0.94
N PRO A 26 0.74 -1.06 -0.10
CA PRO A 26 0.21 0.27 -0.42
C PRO A 26 -0.95 0.64 0.52
N THR A 27 -0.65 0.77 1.81
CA THR A 27 -1.64 1.01 2.87
C THR A 27 -2.43 2.31 2.66
N ILE A 28 -1.76 3.39 2.25
CA ILE A 28 -2.40 4.70 2.03
C ILE A 28 -3.35 4.65 0.83
N PRO A 29 -2.94 4.17 -0.37
CA PRO A 29 -3.86 3.97 -1.48
C PRO A 29 -5.08 3.12 -1.11
N VAL A 30 -4.88 2.02 -0.37
CA VAL A 30 -5.97 1.14 0.08
C VAL A 30 -6.92 1.89 1.01
N LEU A 31 -6.40 2.65 1.98
CA LEU A 31 -7.23 3.49 2.87
C LEU A 31 -8.04 4.52 2.07
N CYS A 32 -7.43 5.20 1.09
CA CYS A 32 -8.13 6.18 0.27
C CYS A 32 -9.28 5.55 -0.53
N VAL A 33 -9.06 4.38 -1.14
CA VAL A 33 -10.12 3.65 -1.87
C VAL A 33 -11.24 3.23 -0.92
N LEU A 34 -10.89 2.74 0.28
CA LEU A 34 -11.87 2.36 1.29
C LEU A 34 -12.74 3.56 1.73
N LEU A 35 -12.12 4.72 1.95
CA LEU A 35 -12.83 5.95 2.29
C LEU A 35 -13.77 6.37 1.17
N PHE A 36 -13.31 6.34 -0.08
CA PHE A 36 -14.11 6.71 -1.24
C PHE A 36 -15.36 5.82 -1.38
N LEU A 37 -15.22 4.51 -1.13
CA LEU A 37 -16.33 3.57 -1.13
C LEU A 37 -17.28 3.77 0.05
N ALA A 38 -16.75 4.07 1.24
CA ALA A 38 -17.55 4.26 2.45
C ALA A 38 -18.30 5.59 2.46
N PHE A 39 -17.75 6.65 1.87
CA PHE A 39 -18.30 8.00 1.87
C PHE A 39 -19.77 8.08 1.42
N PRO A 40 -20.17 7.56 0.23
CA PRO A 40 -21.56 7.61 -0.20
C PRO A 40 -22.48 6.76 0.67
N LEU A 41 -22.02 5.60 1.16
CA LEU A 41 -22.78 4.74 2.07
C LEU A 41 -23.07 5.43 3.40
N VAL A 42 -22.05 6.05 3.98
CA VAL A 42 -22.17 6.77 5.25
C VAL A 42 -23.06 7.99 5.10
N MET A 43 -22.87 8.76 4.02
CA MET A 43 -23.70 9.92 3.75
C MET A 43 -25.17 9.54 3.54
N LEU A 44 -25.43 8.39 2.91
CA LEU A 44 -26.79 7.87 2.71
C LEU A 44 -27.43 7.39 4.02
N LEU A 45 -26.69 6.64 4.86
CA LEU A 45 -27.24 5.99 6.06
C LEU A 45 -27.32 6.91 7.29
N PHE A 46 -26.31 7.77 7.45
CA PHE A 46 -26.12 8.57 8.67
C PHE A 46 -26.14 10.07 8.40
N GLY A 47 -26.10 10.52 7.15
CA GLY A 47 -26.10 11.93 6.79
C GLY A 47 -24.80 12.66 7.20
N TRP A 48 -24.91 13.97 7.42
CA TRP A 48 -23.79 14.85 7.75
C TRP A 48 -23.00 14.45 9.02
N PRO A 49 -23.58 13.92 10.12
CA PRO A 49 -22.82 13.55 11.31
C PRO A 49 -22.00 12.28 11.09
N GLY A 50 -22.52 11.33 10.30
CA GLY A 50 -21.78 10.13 9.94
C GLY A 50 -20.51 10.43 9.16
N LEU A 51 -20.55 11.45 8.31
CA LEU A 51 -19.39 11.93 7.56
C LEU A 51 -18.27 12.43 8.47
N VAL A 52 -18.61 13.22 9.49
CA VAL A 52 -17.64 13.74 10.46
C VAL A 52 -16.95 12.58 11.19
N ILE A 53 -17.73 11.62 11.68
CA ILE A 53 -17.20 10.45 12.40
C ILE A 53 -16.29 9.61 11.49
N THR A 54 -16.68 9.40 10.24
CA THR A 54 -15.90 8.61 9.27
C THR A 54 -14.59 9.29 8.92
N PHE A 55 -14.61 10.62 8.78
CA PHE A 55 -13.41 11.40 8.52
C PHE A 55 -12.43 11.36 9.70
N ASP A 56 -12.93 11.49 10.93
CA ASP A 56 -12.11 11.37 12.14
C ASP A 56 -11.48 9.98 12.26
N LEU A 57 -12.26 8.92 12.01
CA LEU A 57 -11.74 7.54 12.00
C LEU A 57 -10.65 7.35 10.92
N PHE A 58 -10.88 7.92 9.73
CA PHE A 58 -9.91 7.87 8.65
C PHE A 58 -8.61 8.59 9.04
N ALA A 59 -8.70 9.81 9.57
CA ALA A 59 -7.54 10.56 10.04
C ALA A 59 -6.78 9.80 11.14
N ALA A 60 -7.48 9.21 12.11
CA ALA A 60 -6.88 8.38 13.15
C ALA A 60 -6.17 7.14 12.56
N SER A 61 -6.78 6.46 11.58
CA SER A 61 -6.17 5.30 10.92
C SER A 61 -4.88 5.67 10.16
N VAL A 62 -4.87 6.80 9.43
CA VAL A 62 -3.68 7.31 8.75
C VAL A 62 -2.59 7.66 9.77
N ALA A 63 -2.95 8.34 10.86
CA ALA A 63 -2.01 8.69 11.92
C ALA A 63 -1.36 7.43 12.53
N ILE A 64 -2.13 6.38 12.80
CA ILE A 64 -1.62 5.08 13.30
C ILE A 64 -0.66 4.44 12.29
N VAL A 65 -1.00 4.44 11.00
CA VAL A 65 -0.13 3.89 9.95
C VAL A 65 1.17 4.67 9.85
N LEU A 66 1.11 6.00 9.90
CA LEU A 66 2.30 6.86 9.88
C LEU A 66 3.17 6.64 11.12
N LEU A 67 2.56 6.53 12.31
CA LEU A 67 3.28 6.26 13.55
C LEU A 67 3.97 4.89 13.50
N ARG A 68 3.26 3.85 13.03
CA ARG A 68 3.84 2.51 12.83
C ARG A 68 4.98 2.49 11.82
N ARG A 69 4.87 3.26 10.74
CA ARG A 69 5.94 3.42 9.74
C ARG A 69 7.15 4.16 10.30
N ARG A 70 6.96 5.08 11.24
CA ARG A 70 8.06 5.82 11.88
C ARG A 70 8.77 5.01 12.96
N CYS A 71 8.07 4.07 13.61
CA CYS A 71 8.64 3.22 14.66
C CYS A 71 9.28 1.92 14.14
N ARG A 72 9.10 1.59 12.86
CA ARG A 72 9.90 0.57 12.16
C ARG A 72 11.12 1.23 11.55
#